data_AF-A0A4S2MJA9-F1
#
_entry.id   AF-A0A4S2MJA9-F1
#
_cell.length_a   1.000
_cell.length_b   1.000
_cell.length_c   1.000
_cell.angle_alpha   90.00
_cell.angle_beta   90.00
_cell.angle_gamma   90.00
#
_symmetry.space_group_name_H-M   'P 1'
#
loop_
_entity.id
_entity.type
_entity.pdbx_description
1 polymer ?
#
loop_
_entity_poly.entity_id
_entity_poly.type
_entity_poly.pdbx_seq_one_letter_code
_entity_poly.pdbx_strand_id
1 'polypeptide(L)'
;LILYLSQSEPAMRWIEMDFPWRAYVENLNKSIPLNVRRPFWDETFKVDGRPVPEDFYIRGCEWSIYYYPEGYFESYDVPIDERGVESSSMAVSRLHRILNMACQLAAKNDWIRYNEETMKFTMHPNLEK
;
A
#
# COMPACT_ATOMS: atom_id res chain seq x y z
N LEU A 1 -5.13 1.98 4.29
CA LEU A 1 -6.02 3.10 4.67
C LEU A 1 -6.08 4.22 3.62
N ILE A 2 -5.00 4.94 3.29
CA ILE A 2 -5.05 6.07 2.34
C ILE A 2 -5.61 5.68 0.96
N LEU A 3 -5.21 4.52 0.43
CA LEU A 3 -5.75 3.97 -0.82
C LEU A 3 -7.26 3.68 -0.72
N TYR A 4 -7.75 3.25 0.44
CA TYR A 4 -9.18 3.04 0.64
C TYR A 4 -9.94 4.37 0.68
N LEU A 5 -9.43 5.36 1.43
CA LEU A 5 -10.01 6.70 1.47
C LEU A 5 -10.07 7.33 0.08
N SER A 6 -9.09 7.02 -0.79
CA SER A 6 -9.07 7.49 -2.18
C SER A 6 -10.23 7.02 -3.07
N GLN A 7 -11.09 6.12 -2.58
CA GLN A 7 -12.34 5.74 -3.24
C GLN A 7 -13.50 6.70 -2.93
N SER A 8 -13.32 7.62 -1.97
CA SER A 8 -14.30 8.64 -1.60
C SER A 8 -13.66 10.02 -1.74
N GLU A 9 -14.05 10.76 -2.76
CA GLU A 9 -13.56 12.12 -2.97
C GLU A 9 -13.80 13.03 -1.75
N PRO A 10 -14.98 13.06 -1.10
CA PRO A 10 -15.19 13.87 0.11
C PRO A 10 -14.22 13.51 1.24
N ALA A 11 -13.96 12.21 1.44
CA ALA A 11 -13.03 11.76 2.48
C ALA A 11 -11.61 12.25 2.19
N MET A 12 -11.14 12.12 0.93
CA MET A 12 -9.82 12.62 0.54
C MET A 12 -9.71 14.13 0.64
N ARG A 13 -10.71 14.89 0.18
CA ARG A 13 -10.72 16.35 0.30
C ARG A 13 -10.60 16.82 1.74
N TRP A 14 -11.18 16.06 2.66
CA TRP A 14 -11.09 16.38 4.08
C TRP A 14 -9.68 16.14 4.64
N ILE A 15 -9.01 15.07 4.24
CA ILE A 15 -7.70 14.70 4.81
C ILE A 15 -6.50 15.23 4.03
N GLU A 16 -6.65 15.61 2.75
CA GLU A 16 -5.53 15.90 1.86
C GLU A 16 -4.71 17.11 2.30
N MET A 17 -5.30 18.03 3.07
CA MET A 17 -4.60 19.19 3.61
C MET A 17 -3.70 18.84 4.81
N ASP A 18 -4.09 17.85 5.61
CA ASP A 18 -3.37 17.45 6.82
C ASP A 18 -2.47 16.22 6.59
N PHE A 19 -2.69 15.50 5.50
CA PHE A 19 -1.90 14.31 5.18
C PHE A 19 -0.45 14.70 4.81
N PRO A 20 0.57 14.04 5.39
CA PRO A 20 1.97 14.43 5.19
C PRO A 20 2.53 13.91 3.85
N TRP A 21 2.01 14.43 2.73
CA TRP A 21 2.35 13.98 1.37
C TRP A 21 3.84 13.98 1.06
N ARG A 22 4.56 15.01 1.50
CA ARG A 22 6.02 15.10 1.32
C ARG A 22 6.74 13.95 1.99
N ALA A 23 6.48 13.72 3.28
CA ALA A 23 7.09 12.63 4.03
C ALA A 23 6.68 11.26 3.46
N TYR A 24 5.43 11.13 2.99
CA TYR A 24 4.95 9.92 2.34
C TYR A 24 5.75 9.62 1.07
N VAL A 25 5.86 10.57 0.14
CA VAL A 25 6.63 10.42 -1.11
C VAL A 25 8.12 10.17 -0.86
N GLU A 26 8.73 10.88 0.10
CA GLU A 26 10.12 10.66 0.49
C GLU A 26 10.36 9.24 1.00
N ASN A 27 9.46 8.72 1.85
CA ASN A 27 9.57 7.37 2.37
C ASN A 27 9.37 6.32 1.26
N LEU A 28 8.40 6.52 0.35
CA LEU A 28 8.23 5.64 -0.80
C LEU A 28 9.51 5.56 -1.64
N ASN A 29 10.11 6.71 -1.95
CA ASN A 29 11.35 6.76 -2.74
C ASN A 29 12.54 6.11 -2.02
N LYS A 30 12.61 6.20 -0.68
CA LYS A 30 13.62 5.47 0.12
C LYS A 30 13.39 3.96 0.11
N SER A 31 12.15 3.51 -0.03
CA SER A 31 11.77 2.09 -0.06
C SER A 31 11.99 1.42 -1.42
N ILE A 32 12.00 2.17 -2.53
CA ILE A 32 12.18 1.60 -3.89
C ILE A 32 13.44 0.75 -4.01
N PRO A 33 14.65 1.22 -3.60
CA PRO A 33 15.87 0.42 -3.73
C PRO A 33 15.88 -0.86 -2.88
N LEU A 34 15.04 -0.92 -1.85
CA LEU A 34 14.95 -2.08 -0.95
C LEU A 34 14.00 -3.15 -1.48
N ASN A 35 13.21 -2.83 -2.50
CA ASN A 35 12.24 -3.73 -3.07
C ASN A 35 12.87 -4.58 -4.18
N VAL A 36 12.81 -5.90 -4.02
CA VAL A 36 13.36 -6.87 -4.98
C VAL A 36 12.52 -6.93 -6.26
N ARG A 37 11.24 -6.55 -6.19
CA ARG A 37 10.32 -6.52 -7.33
C ARG A 37 10.06 -5.07 -7.73
N ARG A 38 10.13 -4.73 -9.02
CA ARG A 38 9.79 -3.35 -9.44
C ARG A 38 8.33 -3.04 -9.07
N PRO A 39 8.04 -1.87 -8.49
CA PRO A 39 6.66 -1.41 -8.37
C PRO A 39 6.11 -1.11 -9.75
N PHE A 40 4.91 -1.61 -10.02
CA PHE A 40 4.18 -1.30 -11.24
C PHE A 40 2.71 -1.10 -10.89
N TRP A 41 2.01 -0.35 -11.73
CA TRP A 41 0.57 -0.23 -11.60
C TRP A 41 -0.12 -1.50 -12.12
N ASP A 42 -1.00 -2.06 -11.30
CA ASP A 42 -1.88 -3.18 -11.65
C ASP A 42 -3.22 -2.98 -10.93
N GLU A 43 -4.27 -2.74 -11.70
CA GLU A 43 -5.64 -2.57 -11.22
C GLU A 43 -6.20 -3.82 -10.52
N THR A 44 -5.63 -4.98 -10.84
CA THR A 44 -6.01 -6.28 -10.27
C THR A 44 -5.11 -6.68 -9.12
N PHE A 45 -4.12 -5.87 -8.73
CA PHE A 45 -3.19 -6.22 -7.67
C PHE A 45 -3.96 -6.52 -6.38
N LYS A 46 -3.85 -7.78 -5.98
CA LYS A 46 -4.25 -8.26 -4.66
C LYS A 46 -3.00 -8.69 -3.92
N VAL A 47 -3.09 -8.61 -2.59
CA VAL A 47 -2.03 -9.09 -1.72
C VAL A 47 -1.69 -10.54 -2.04
N ASP A 48 -0.40 -10.82 -2.25
CA ASP A 48 0.16 -12.15 -2.45
C ASP A 48 1.07 -12.57 -1.27
N GLY A 49 1.39 -13.87 -1.24
CA GLY A 49 2.26 -14.46 -0.22
C GLY A 49 1.60 -14.62 1.16
N ARG A 50 2.32 -15.24 2.10
CA ARG A 50 1.84 -15.50 3.46
C ARG A 50 1.39 -14.19 4.14
N PRO A 51 0.26 -14.18 4.87
CA PRO A 51 -0.15 -13.03 5.66
C PRO A 51 0.94 -12.60 6.64
N VAL A 52 1.13 -11.29 6.77
CA VAL A 52 1.99 -10.68 7.80
C VAL A 52 1.18 -10.46 9.08
N PRO A 53 1.81 -10.23 10.24
CA PRO A 53 1.09 -10.03 11.50
C PRO A 53 -0.01 -8.96 11.43
N GLU A 54 0.24 -7.84 10.74
CA GLU A 54 -0.74 -6.77 10.57
C GLU A 54 -1.99 -7.22 9.83
N ASP A 55 -1.87 -8.16 8.89
CA ASP A 55 -3.03 -8.67 8.15
C ASP A 55 -4.02 -9.36 9.09
N PHE A 56 -3.50 -10.11 10.07
CA PHE A 56 -4.34 -10.76 11.07
C PHE A 56 -4.98 -9.78 12.05
N TYR A 57 -4.38 -8.61 12.27
CA TYR A 57 -4.95 -7.57 13.13
C TYR A 57 -6.02 -6.74 12.43
N ILE A 58 -5.87 -6.50 11.14
CA ILE A 58 -6.85 -5.70 10.37
C ILE A 58 -7.93 -6.56 9.71
N ARG A 59 -7.79 -7.89 9.66
CA ARG A 59 -8.84 -8.76 9.12
C ARG A 59 -10.15 -8.56 9.90
N GLY A 60 -11.22 -8.26 9.17
CA GLY A 60 -12.53 -7.92 9.74
C GLY A 60 -12.81 -6.43 9.83
N CYS A 61 -11.83 -5.56 9.57
CA CYS A 61 -12.13 -4.16 9.26
C CYS A 61 -12.81 -4.07 7.88
N GLU A 62 -13.94 -3.36 7.80
CA GLU A 62 -14.71 -3.25 6.55
C GLU A 62 -13.87 -2.73 5.37
N TRP A 63 -12.99 -1.77 5.63
CA TRP A 63 -12.10 -1.21 4.62
C TRP A 63 -11.03 -2.20 4.11
N SER A 64 -10.67 -3.23 4.88
CA SER A 64 -9.63 -4.19 4.50
C SER A 64 -10.18 -5.33 3.65
N ILE A 65 -11.50 -5.49 3.52
CA ILE A 65 -12.13 -6.58 2.75
C ILE A 65 -11.67 -6.53 1.29
N TYR A 66 -11.58 -5.34 0.70
CA TYR A 66 -11.17 -5.16 -0.70
C TYR A 66 -9.66 -5.33 -0.92
N TYR A 67 -8.87 -5.41 0.14
CA TYR A 67 -7.43 -5.52 0.10
C TYR A 67 -6.95 -6.95 -0.15
N TYR A 68 -7.70 -7.94 0.35
CA TYR A 68 -7.34 -9.35 0.28
C TYR A 68 -8.08 -10.07 -0.86
N PRO A 69 -7.45 -11.05 -1.54
CA PRO A 69 -8.17 -12.02 -2.35
C PRO A 69 -9.21 -12.80 -1.53
N GLU A 70 -10.22 -13.34 -2.21
CA GLU A 70 -11.12 -14.32 -1.60
C GLU A 70 -10.32 -15.55 -1.14
N GLY A 71 -10.61 -16.07 0.06
CA GLY A 71 -9.90 -17.23 0.61
C GLY A 71 -8.46 -16.95 1.06
N TYR A 72 -8.03 -15.69 1.10
CA TYR A 72 -6.63 -15.33 1.36
C TYR A 72 -6.12 -15.90 2.68
N PHE A 73 -6.85 -15.73 3.78
CA PHE A 73 -6.41 -16.20 5.10
C PHE A 73 -6.56 -17.72 5.28
N GLU A 74 -7.52 -18.33 4.59
CA GLU A 74 -7.78 -19.76 4.59
C GLU A 74 -6.67 -20.53 3.88
N SER A 75 -6.03 -19.92 2.88
CA SER A 75 -5.01 -20.56 2.04
C SER A 75 -3.65 -20.83 2.72
N TYR A 76 -3.37 -20.20 3.86
CA TYR A 76 -2.04 -20.27 4.51
C TYR A 76 -1.98 -21.05 5.84
N ASP A 77 -3.12 -21.53 6.35
CA ASP A 77 -3.24 -22.31 7.61
C ASP A 77 -2.25 -21.92 8.72
N VAL A 78 -2.16 -20.60 9.02
CA VAL A 78 -1.17 -20.09 9.99
C VAL A 78 -1.69 -20.31 11.43
N PRO A 79 -0.97 -21.09 12.26
CA PRO A 79 -1.31 -21.30 13.67
C PRO A 79 -1.43 -19.97 14.44
N ILE A 80 -2.36 -19.89 15.40
CA ILE A 80 -2.68 -18.64 16.11
C ILE A 80 -1.45 -18.04 16.81
N ASP A 81 -0.64 -18.88 17.43
CA ASP A 81 0.61 -18.55 18.11
C ASP A 81 1.71 -18.06 17.16
N GLU A 82 1.65 -18.46 15.88
CA GLU A 82 2.58 -18.00 14.85
C GLU A 82 2.15 -16.72 14.13
N ARG A 83 0.89 -16.28 14.26
CA ARG A 83 0.36 -15.10 13.54
C ARG A 83 1.08 -13.81 13.89
N GLY A 84 1.64 -13.72 15.10
CA GLY A 84 2.40 -12.56 15.57
C GLY A 84 3.90 -12.63 15.28
N VAL A 85 4.40 -13.73 14.70
CA VAL A 85 5.83 -13.96 14.54
C VAL A 85 6.33 -13.31 13.25
N GLU A 86 7.19 -12.31 13.40
CA GLU A 86 7.82 -11.60 12.28
C GLU A 86 9.00 -12.41 11.72
N SER A 87 9.06 -12.56 10.39
CA SER A 87 10.23 -13.10 9.68
C SER A 87 10.87 -12.05 8.79
N SER A 88 12.15 -12.23 8.43
CA SER A 88 12.86 -11.31 7.52
C SER A 88 12.22 -11.20 6.13
N SER A 89 11.56 -12.27 5.65
CA SER A 89 10.84 -12.26 4.38
C SER A 89 9.58 -11.40 4.40
N MET A 90 8.94 -11.21 5.56
CA MET A 90 7.76 -10.37 5.70
C MET A 90 8.06 -8.90 5.45
N ALA A 91 9.26 -8.42 5.81
CA ALA A 91 9.69 -7.06 5.49
C ALA A 91 9.67 -6.80 3.97
N VAL A 92 10.11 -7.76 3.16
CA VAL A 92 10.09 -7.67 1.69
C VAL A 92 8.66 -7.66 1.16
N SER A 93 7.80 -8.56 1.66
CA SER A 93 6.38 -8.59 1.32
C SER A 93 5.68 -7.27 1.65
N ARG A 94 5.97 -6.69 2.83
CA ARG A 94 5.41 -5.42 3.29
C ARG A 94 5.84 -4.26 2.38
N LEU A 95 7.12 -4.18 2.00
CA LEU A 95 7.62 -3.18 1.05
C LEU A 95 6.97 -3.30 -0.33
N HIS A 96 6.86 -4.52 -0.86
CA HIS A 96 6.21 -4.77 -2.15
C HIS A 96 4.76 -4.27 -2.14
N ARG A 97 4.00 -4.62 -1.10
CA ARG A 97 2.61 -4.19 -0.91
C ARG A 97 2.46 -2.68 -0.78
N ILE A 98 3.31 -2.03 0.02
CA ILE A 98 3.29 -0.56 0.20
C ILE A 98 3.50 0.14 -1.14
N LEU A 99 4.50 -0.29 -1.91
CA LEU A 99 4.85 0.34 -3.18
C LEU A 99 3.77 0.12 -4.25
N ASN A 100 3.19 -1.08 -4.34
CA ASN A 100 2.07 -1.33 -5.27
C ASN A 100 0.82 -0.54 -4.89
N MET A 101 0.48 -0.44 -3.60
CA MET A 101 -0.61 0.44 -3.15
C MET A 101 -0.34 1.91 -3.50
N ALA A 102 0.91 2.36 -3.43
CA ALA A 102 1.28 3.71 -3.85
C ALA A 102 1.16 3.89 -5.37
N CYS A 103 1.49 2.88 -6.19
CA CYS A 103 1.22 2.92 -7.63
C CYS A 103 -0.27 3.01 -7.95
N GLN A 104 -1.13 2.27 -7.24
CA GLN A 104 -2.58 2.39 -7.39
C GLN A 104 -3.09 3.78 -7.02
N LEU A 105 -2.58 4.36 -5.93
CA LEU A 105 -2.90 5.73 -5.54
C LEU A 105 -2.42 6.75 -6.59
N ALA A 106 -1.22 6.54 -7.15
CA ALA A 106 -0.65 7.40 -8.18
C ALA A 106 -1.45 7.36 -9.49
N ALA A 107 -2.06 6.23 -9.82
CA ALA A 107 -2.90 6.11 -11.01
C ALA A 107 -4.20 6.93 -10.95
N LYS A 108 -4.66 7.31 -9.75
CA LYS A 108 -5.74 8.29 -9.60
C LYS A 108 -5.31 9.71 -9.99
N ASN A 109 -4.00 9.98 -10.05
CA ASN A 109 -3.39 11.22 -10.51
C ASN A 109 -3.86 12.51 -9.81
N ASP A 110 -4.39 12.41 -8.59
CA ASP A 110 -4.89 13.57 -7.83
C ASP A 110 -3.90 14.05 -6.76
N TRP A 111 -3.11 13.14 -6.18
CA TRP A 111 -2.28 13.43 -5.00
C TRP A 111 -0.80 13.13 -5.18
N ILE A 112 -0.46 12.01 -5.80
CA ILE A 112 0.92 11.63 -6.12
C ILE A 112 0.99 11.14 -7.55
N ARG A 113 2.19 11.15 -8.11
CA ARG A 113 2.49 10.60 -9.44
C ARG A 113 3.65 9.63 -9.33
N TYR A 114 3.61 8.58 -10.13
CA TYR A 114 4.71 7.63 -10.28
C TYR A 114 5.25 7.70 -11.70
N ASN A 115 6.55 7.94 -11.84
CA ASN A 115 7.23 7.92 -13.13
C ASN A 115 7.96 6.57 -13.27
N GLU A 116 7.50 5.73 -14.20
CA GLU A 116 8.03 4.37 -14.40
C GLU A 116 9.46 4.36 -14.95
N GLU A 117 9.83 5.35 -15.77
CA GLU A 117 11.17 5.46 -16.37
C GLU A 117 12.25 5.75 -15.31
N THR A 118 11.94 6.69 -14.43
CA THR A 118 12.84 7.14 -13.36
C THR A 118 12.66 6.34 -12.06
N MET A 119 11.60 5.54 -11.96
CA MET A 119 11.13 4.85 -10.76
C MET A 119 11.08 5.79 -9.55
N LYS A 120 10.34 6.90 -9.69
CA LYS A 120 10.20 7.89 -8.62
C LYS A 120 8.76 8.31 -8.44
N PHE A 121 8.38 8.45 -7.17
CA PHE A 121 7.17 9.13 -6.76
C PHE A 121 7.42 10.63 -6.63
N THR A 122 6.42 11.42 -7.01
CA THR A 122 6.38 12.87 -6.83
C THR A 122 5.01 13.28 -6.30
N MET A 123 4.92 14.45 -5.67
CA MET A 123 3.62 15.03 -5.33
C MET A 123 2.92 15.50 -6.61
N HIS A 124 1.59 15.49 -6.59
CA HIS A 124 0.80 16.14 -7.62
C HIS A 124 0.88 17.67 -7.43
N PRO A 125 1.04 18.49 -8.50
CA PRO A 125 1.21 19.94 -8.38
C PRO A 125 0.07 20.64 -7.62
N ASN A 126 -1.13 20.07 -7.61
CA ASN A 126 -2.27 20.63 -6.87
C ASN A 126 -2.07 20.65 -5.35
N LEU A 127 -1.13 19.88 -4.82
CA LEU A 127 -0.78 19.84 -3.40
C LEU A 127 0.43 20.73 -3.05
N GLU A 128 1.09 21.31 -4.05
CA GLU A 128 2.18 22.28 -3.89
C GLU A 128 1.58 23.69 -3.73
N LYS A 129 0.97 23.95 -2.56
CA LYS A 129 0.56 25.31 -2.15
C LYS A 129 1.61 25.96 -1.26
#